data_AF-A0A7S4LG90-F1
#
_entry.id   AF-A0A7S4LG90-F1
#
_cell.length_a   1.000
_cell.length_b   1.000
_cell.length_c   1.000
_cell.angle_alpha   90.00
_cell.angle_beta   90.00
_cell.angle_gamma   90.00
#
_symmetry.space_group_name_H-M   'P 1'
#
loop_
_entity.id
_entity.type
_entity.pdbx_description
1 polymer ?
#
loop_
_entity_poly.entity_id
_entity_poly.type
_entity_poly.pdbx_seq_one_letter_code
_entity_poly.pdbx_strand_id
1 'polypeptide(L)'
;ISAAHPDESVASAWWGSSVLLGFFIPALIEWLMAVLFPQGHHVHGDHDHVIQSKVIRPDGQTEGTPEGDVEVPSSGFAPQPKPCWPMNGVAWSVLLGDGMHNFVDGVLIGVAFKLCDPATGWTVAAATILHQLAAELSEFWLLTDKAKGGLTYFQALLLNFISSLTVVLGALIISFTEI
;
A
#
# COMPACT_ATOMS: atom_id res chain seq x y z
N ILE A 1 -3.08 -44.45 31.53
CA ILE A 1 -2.91 -42.97 31.49
C ILE A 1 -3.34 -42.54 30.10
N SER A 2 -4.59 -42.06 29.99
CA SER A 2 -5.17 -41.56 28.74
C SER A 2 -4.66 -40.14 28.56
N ALA A 3 -3.84 -39.90 27.52
CA ALA A 3 -3.45 -38.57 27.14
C ALA A 3 -4.68 -37.91 26.50
N ALA A 4 -5.26 -36.92 27.18
CA ALA A 4 -6.32 -36.10 26.64
C ALA A 4 -5.75 -35.34 25.42
N HIS A 5 -6.28 -35.63 24.24
CA HIS A 5 -6.07 -34.76 23.07
C HIS A 5 -6.69 -33.40 23.40
N PRO A 6 -5.95 -32.28 23.26
CA PRO A 6 -6.54 -30.96 23.43
C PRO A 6 -7.70 -30.83 22.44
N ASP A 7 -8.85 -30.45 22.98
CA ASP A 7 -10.09 -30.22 22.28
C ASP A 7 -9.84 -29.23 21.13
N GLU A 8 -9.99 -29.72 19.89
CA GLU A 8 -9.67 -28.98 18.67
C GLU A 8 -10.44 -27.64 18.59
N SER A 9 -11.62 -27.57 19.24
CA SER A 9 -12.40 -26.35 19.39
C SER A 9 -11.67 -25.26 20.20
N VAL A 10 -10.93 -25.63 21.24
CA VAL A 10 -10.13 -24.70 22.04
C VAL A 10 -8.91 -24.24 21.26
N ALA A 11 -8.28 -25.14 20.51
CA ALA A 11 -7.17 -24.78 19.63
C ALA A 11 -7.62 -23.80 18.53
N SER A 12 -8.72 -24.09 17.82
CA SER A 12 -9.30 -23.21 16.81
C SER A 12 -9.76 -21.86 17.40
N ALA A 13 -10.33 -21.86 18.60
CA ALA A 13 -10.71 -20.62 19.29
C ALA A 13 -9.49 -19.78 19.66
N TRP A 14 -8.40 -20.40 20.12
CA TRP A 14 -7.15 -19.72 20.44
C TRP A 14 -6.50 -19.10 19.19
N TRP A 15 -6.41 -19.85 18.10
CA TRP A 15 -5.89 -19.34 16.83
C TRP A 15 -6.77 -18.22 16.27
N GLY A 16 -8.09 -18.41 16.24
CA GLY A 16 -9.03 -17.38 15.79
C GLY A 16 -8.96 -16.10 16.63
N SER A 17 -8.86 -16.23 17.95
CA SER A 17 -8.71 -15.08 18.86
C SER A 17 -7.39 -14.35 18.66
N SER A 18 -6.30 -15.09 18.42
CA SER A 18 -4.97 -14.52 18.19
C SER A 18 -4.90 -13.75 16.88
N VAL A 19 -5.55 -14.25 15.81
CA VAL A 19 -5.67 -13.55 14.52
C VAL A 19 -6.50 -12.27 14.67
N LEU A 20 -7.63 -12.34 15.38
CA LEU A 20 -8.48 -11.16 15.61
C LEU A 20 -7.77 -10.10 16.45
N LEU A 21 -7.05 -10.49 17.50
CA LEU A 21 -6.23 -9.56 18.29
C LEU A 21 -5.11 -8.93 17.44
N GLY A 22 -4.46 -9.72 16.59
CA GLY A 22 -3.42 -9.26 15.67
C GLY A 22 -3.86 -8.11 14.76
N PHE A 23 -5.13 -8.10 14.33
CA PHE A 23 -5.69 -7.02 13.51
C PHE A 23 -5.71 -5.66 14.22
N PHE A 24 -5.91 -5.64 15.54
CA PHE A 24 -6.00 -4.40 16.32
C PHE A 24 -4.66 -3.92 16.88
N ILE A 25 -3.64 -4.78 16.91
CA ILE A 25 -2.31 -4.44 17.44
C ILE A 25 -1.67 -3.25 16.71
N PRO A 26 -1.68 -3.15 15.36
CA PRO A 26 -1.11 -1.99 14.66
C PRO A 26 -1.82 -0.68 15.02
N ALA A 27 -3.15 -0.68 15.07
CA ALA A 27 -3.94 0.49 15.46
C ALA A 27 -3.68 0.90 16.91
N LEU A 28 -3.51 -0.08 17.80
CA LEU A 28 -3.14 0.16 19.20
C LEU A 28 -1.73 0.75 19.33
N ILE A 29 -0.77 0.23 18.55
CA ILE A 29 0.60 0.75 18.54
C ILE A 29 0.62 2.17 17.99
N GLU A 30 -0.10 2.45 16.89
CA GLU A 30 -0.19 3.80 16.32
C GLU A 30 -0.84 4.79 17.30
N TRP A 31 -1.94 4.39 17.95
CA TRP A 31 -2.56 5.19 19.01
C TRP A 31 -1.61 5.44 20.18
N LEU A 32 -0.91 4.40 20.65
CA LEU A 32 0.05 4.49 21.74
C LEU A 32 1.22 5.41 21.37
N MET A 33 1.75 5.29 20.15
CA MET A 33 2.83 6.15 19.65
C MET A 33 2.37 7.59 19.51
N ALA A 34 1.13 7.84 19.09
CA ALA A 34 0.55 9.19 19.04
C ALA A 34 0.39 9.82 20.44
N VAL A 35 0.07 9.02 21.45
CA VAL A 35 -0.03 9.46 22.85
C VAL A 35 1.35 9.71 23.47
N LEU A 36 2.31 8.82 23.22
CA LEU A 36 3.67 8.89 23.78
C LEU A 36 4.54 9.94 23.07
N PHE A 37 4.30 10.18 21.78
CA PHE A 37 5.01 11.16 20.97
C PHE A 37 4.01 12.08 20.24
N PRO A 38 3.42 13.06 20.95
CA PRO A 38 2.60 14.07 20.30
C PRO A 38 3.47 14.84 19.29
N GLN A 39 3.30 14.54 18.00
CA GLN A 39 3.88 15.35 16.92
C GLN A 39 3.22 16.72 17.03
N GLY A 40 3.97 17.72 17.49
CA GLY A 40 3.52 19.10 17.47
C GLY A 40 3.06 19.45 16.05
N HIS A 41 1.80 19.87 15.92
CA HIS A 41 1.21 20.32 14.66
C HIS A 41 2.16 21.30 13.96
N HIS A 42 2.77 20.86 12.85
CA HIS A 42 3.31 21.79 11.87
C HIS A 42 2.12 22.45 11.19
N VAL A 43 1.80 23.66 11.65
CA VAL A 43 0.90 24.61 11.00
C VAL A 43 1.42 24.82 9.58
N HIS A 44 0.78 24.23 8.57
CA HIS A 44 0.95 24.69 7.20
C HIS A 44 0.24 26.03 7.10
N GLY A 45 1.06 27.07 6.98
CA GLY A 45 0.64 28.45 6.82
C GLY A 45 -0.29 28.61 5.63
N ASP A 46 -1.30 29.40 5.91
CA ASP A 46 -2.45 29.74 5.11
C ASP A 46 -2.11 30.83 4.06
N HIS A 47 -2.85 30.77 2.94
CA HIS A 47 -3.08 31.82 1.93
C HIS A 47 -1.90 32.52 1.22
N ASP A 48 -1.78 32.27 -0.09
CA ASP A 48 -1.50 33.34 -1.07
C ASP A 48 -2.60 33.38 -2.13
N HIS A 49 -3.61 34.22 -1.87
CA HIS A 49 -4.48 34.76 -2.91
C HIS A 49 -3.65 35.71 -3.78
N VAL A 50 -3.02 35.21 -4.85
CA VAL A 50 -2.50 36.11 -5.89
C VAL A 50 -3.68 36.58 -6.73
N ILE A 51 -4.22 37.73 -6.31
CA ILE A 51 -5.12 38.55 -7.10
C ILE A 51 -4.47 38.81 -8.45
N GLN A 52 -5.16 38.41 -9.52
CA GLN A 52 -4.90 38.87 -10.87
C GLN A 52 -4.94 40.40 -10.90
N SER A 53 -3.78 41.05 -11.00
CA SER A 53 -3.71 42.45 -11.42
C SER A 53 -3.43 42.50 -12.92
N LYS A 54 -4.48 42.39 -13.74
CA LYS A 54 -4.42 42.89 -15.12
C LYS A 54 -4.40 44.41 -15.04
N VAL A 55 -3.21 45.02 -15.07
CA VAL A 55 -3.06 46.47 -15.18
C VAL A 55 -3.45 46.87 -16.60
N ILE A 56 -4.72 47.28 -16.78
CA ILE A 56 -5.19 47.93 -18.01
C ILE A 56 -4.86 49.42 -17.85
N ARG A 57 -3.94 49.94 -18.68
CA ARG A 57 -3.71 51.39 -18.82
C ARG A 57 -4.75 52.01 -19.77
N PRO A 58 -5.10 53.30 -19.62
CA PRO A 58 -6.20 53.93 -20.35
C PRO A 58 -5.89 54.25 -21.83
N ASP A 59 -4.73 53.89 -22.36
CA ASP A 59 -4.34 54.10 -23.75
C ASP A 59 -4.25 52.76 -24.48
N GLY A 60 -5.19 52.53 -25.41
CA GLY A 60 -5.31 51.29 -26.17
C GLY A 60 -4.19 51.05 -27.18
N GLN A 61 -2.96 50.82 -26.72
CA GLN A 61 -1.83 50.38 -27.55
C GLN A 61 -1.23 49.07 -27.00
N THR A 62 -1.28 48.03 -27.83
CA THR A 62 -0.46 46.82 -27.71
C THR A 62 0.86 47.06 -28.43
N GLU A 63 1.96 47.18 -27.68
CA GLU A 63 3.30 47.13 -28.28
C GLU A 63 3.91 45.73 -28.17
N GLY A 64 4.40 45.24 -29.30
CA GLY A 64 5.20 44.04 -29.42
C GLY A 64 6.66 44.27 -29.05
N THR A 65 7.30 43.17 -28.67
CA THR A 65 8.70 42.89 -28.30
C THR A 65 9.82 43.67 -29.02
N PRO A 66 10.99 43.79 -28.37
CA PRO A 66 12.12 42.98 -28.82
C PRO A 66 12.86 42.24 -27.69
N GLU A 67 13.39 41.09 -28.10
CA GLU A 67 14.30 40.20 -27.38
C GLU A 67 15.41 40.96 -26.64
N GLY A 68 15.62 40.62 -25.37
CA GLY A 68 16.63 41.19 -24.51
C GLY A 68 16.79 40.31 -23.29
N ASP A 69 17.70 39.34 -23.40
CA ASP A 69 18.02 38.36 -22.39
C ASP A 69 18.55 39.07 -21.14
N VAL A 70 17.70 39.22 -20.12
CA VAL A 70 18.14 39.60 -18.77
C VAL A 70 17.90 38.39 -17.88
N GLU A 71 18.86 37.47 -17.92
CA GLU A 71 19.03 36.46 -16.88
C GLU A 71 19.33 37.19 -15.56
N VAL A 72 18.41 37.10 -14.60
CA VAL A 72 18.65 37.49 -13.21
C VAL A 72 18.97 36.22 -12.41
N PRO A 73 20.24 35.97 -12.01
CA PRO A 73 20.55 34.84 -11.16
C PRO A 73 20.53 35.24 -9.68
N SER A 74 19.77 34.48 -8.89
CA SER A 74 20.07 33.99 -7.52
C SER A 74 18.87 34.08 -6.56
N SER A 75 18.22 32.95 -6.34
CA SER A 75 18.38 32.22 -5.08
C SER A 75 17.94 30.78 -5.31
N GLY A 76 18.92 29.88 -5.18
CA GLY A 76 18.78 28.48 -5.51
C GLY A 76 17.78 27.78 -4.60
N PHE A 77 16.66 27.39 -5.19
CA PHE A 77 16.18 26.04 -5.04
C PHE A 77 15.91 25.58 -6.46
N ALA A 78 16.83 24.78 -7.02
CA ALA A 78 16.46 23.96 -8.16
C ALA A 78 15.12 23.29 -7.78
N PRO A 79 14.10 23.22 -8.67
CA PRO A 79 12.95 22.38 -8.41
C PRO A 79 13.53 21.03 -8.05
N GLN A 80 13.35 20.61 -6.79
CA GLN A 80 13.86 19.31 -6.34
C GLN A 80 13.38 18.33 -7.40
N PRO A 81 14.28 17.52 -8.00
CA PRO A 81 13.84 16.52 -8.94
C PRO A 81 12.84 15.67 -8.17
N LYS A 82 11.55 15.88 -8.47
CA LYS A 82 10.46 15.07 -7.94
C LYS A 82 10.96 13.65 -8.16
N PRO A 83 11.17 12.85 -7.09
CA PRO A 83 11.76 11.54 -7.22
C PRO A 83 11.08 10.85 -8.40
N CYS A 84 11.85 10.17 -9.24
CA CYS A 84 11.28 9.39 -10.35
C CYS A 84 10.25 8.35 -9.85
N TRP A 85 10.16 8.18 -8.52
CA TRP A 85 9.13 7.47 -7.79
C TRP A 85 8.88 8.08 -6.39
N PRO A 86 8.00 9.08 -6.21
CA PRO A 86 7.72 9.60 -4.87
C PRO A 86 6.64 8.73 -4.21
N MET A 87 6.85 7.41 -4.15
CA MET A 87 5.98 6.57 -3.31
C MET A 87 6.27 6.90 -1.86
N ASN A 88 5.25 7.33 -1.13
CA ASN A 88 5.37 7.53 0.30
C ASN A 88 5.53 6.18 1.03
N GLY A 89 5.95 6.23 2.30
CA GLY A 89 6.16 5.01 3.11
C GLY A 89 4.91 4.13 3.22
N VAL A 90 3.71 4.71 3.08
CA VAL A 90 2.45 3.97 3.10
C VAL A 90 2.30 3.05 1.89
N ALA A 91 2.63 3.53 0.69
CA ALA A 91 2.57 2.70 -0.52
C ALA A 91 3.52 1.49 -0.45
N TRP A 92 4.73 1.69 0.09
CA TRP A 92 5.67 0.60 0.34
C TRP A 92 5.19 -0.38 1.42
N SER A 93 4.62 0.12 2.51
CA SER A 93 4.11 -0.76 3.57
C SER A 93 2.94 -1.60 3.11
N VAL A 94 2.10 -1.08 2.22
CA VAL A 94 0.97 -1.82 1.64
C VAL A 94 1.49 -2.93 0.73
N LEU A 95 2.37 -2.63 -0.24
CA LEU A 95 2.97 -3.64 -1.13
C LEU A 95 3.68 -4.77 -0.36
N LEU A 96 4.43 -4.42 0.69
CA LEU A 96 5.12 -5.44 1.49
C LEU A 96 4.15 -6.28 2.31
N GLY A 97 3.12 -5.64 2.88
CA GLY A 97 2.08 -6.32 3.64
C GLY A 97 1.25 -7.26 2.77
N ASP A 98 0.89 -6.81 1.57
CA ASP A 98 0.19 -7.60 0.56
C ASP A 98 1.03 -8.82 0.14
N GLY A 99 2.33 -8.65 -0.14
CA GLY A 99 3.20 -9.78 -0.49
C GLY A 99 3.34 -10.80 0.64
N MET A 100 3.37 -10.37 1.90
CA MET A 100 3.36 -11.30 3.03
C MET A 100 2.01 -12.02 3.18
N HIS A 101 0.89 -11.32 2.96
CA HIS A 101 -0.44 -11.90 3.01
C HIS A 101 -0.63 -12.95 1.91
N ASN A 102 -0.28 -12.59 0.68
CA ASN A 102 -0.32 -13.46 -0.48
C ASN A 102 0.55 -14.70 -0.28
N PHE A 103 1.74 -14.57 0.31
CA PHE A 103 2.55 -15.73 0.70
C PHE A 103 1.82 -16.70 1.64
N VAL A 104 1.19 -16.17 2.71
CA VAL A 104 0.46 -16.99 3.69
C VAL A 104 -0.76 -17.65 3.04
N ASP A 105 -1.50 -16.93 2.20
CA ASP A 105 -2.58 -17.50 1.39
C ASP A 105 -2.09 -18.69 0.55
N GLY A 106 -0.91 -18.56 -0.06
CA GLY A 106 -0.25 -19.62 -0.81
C GLY A 106 0.04 -20.85 0.04
N VAL A 107 0.60 -20.63 1.23
CA VAL A 107 0.86 -21.70 2.21
C VAL A 107 -0.43 -22.43 2.56
N LEU A 108 -1.53 -21.70 2.82
CA LEU A 108 -2.83 -22.29 3.15
C LEU A 108 -3.41 -23.10 1.99
N ILE A 109 -3.32 -22.61 0.76
CA ILE A 109 -3.71 -23.38 -0.44
C ILE A 109 -2.89 -24.67 -0.53
N GLY A 110 -1.57 -24.58 -0.39
CA GLY A 110 -0.68 -25.74 -0.43
C GLY A 110 -1.03 -26.78 0.64
N VAL A 111 -1.28 -26.33 1.88
CA VAL A 111 -1.67 -27.21 2.99
C VAL A 111 -3.02 -27.87 2.70
N ALA A 112 -4.00 -27.11 2.21
CA ALA A 112 -5.33 -27.63 1.90
C ALA A 112 -5.28 -28.73 0.82
N PHE A 113 -4.50 -28.55 -0.25
CA PHE A 113 -4.34 -29.59 -1.28
C PHE A 113 -3.52 -30.80 -0.82
N LYS A 114 -2.61 -30.62 0.15
CA LYS A 114 -1.72 -31.70 0.61
C LYS A 114 -2.34 -32.54 1.73
N LEU A 115 -3.03 -31.91 2.68
CA LEU A 115 -3.53 -32.56 3.89
C LEU A 115 -5.05 -32.81 3.89
N CYS A 116 -5.81 -32.08 3.06
CA CYS A 116 -7.27 -32.23 2.98
C CYS A 116 -7.70 -32.94 1.69
N ASP A 117 -9.00 -33.12 1.51
CA ASP A 117 -9.55 -33.61 0.25
C ASP A 117 -9.43 -32.56 -0.87
N PRO A 118 -9.37 -32.98 -2.14
CA PRO A 118 -9.22 -32.05 -3.27
C PRO A 118 -10.33 -31.00 -3.36
N ALA A 119 -11.56 -31.30 -2.93
CA ALA A 119 -12.67 -30.35 -2.99
C ALA A 119 -12.47 -29.19 -2.00
N THR A 120 -11.96 -29.50 -0.80
CA THR A 120 -11.52 -28.49 0.17
C THR A 120 -10.39 -27.62 -0.39
N GLY A 121 -9.37 -28.23 -1.02
CA GLY A 121 -8.30 -27.48 -1.69
C GLY A 121 -8.81 -26.48 -2.73
N TRP A 122 -9.71 -26.93 -3.62
CA TRP A 122 -10.34 -26.05 -4.60
C TRP A 122 -11.22 -24.96 -3.98
N THR A 123 -11.90 -25.26 -2.86
CA THR A 123 -12.72 -24.29 -2.14
C THR A 123 -11.86 -23.18 -1.54
N VAL A 124 -10.74 -23.54 -0.90
CA VAL A 124 -9.79 -22.57 -0.35
C VAL A 124 -9.20 -21.71 -1.47
N ALA A 125 -8.74 -22.32 -2.57
CA ALA A 125 -8.22 -21.58 -3.71
C ALA A 125 -9.24 -20.61 -4.33
N ALA A 126 -10.50 -21.04 -4.48
CA ALA A 126 -11.56 -20.18 -5.00
C ALA A 126 -11.87 -19.01 -4.06
N ALA A 127 -11.94 -19.27 -2.75
CA ALA A 127 -12.13 -18.22 -1.75
C ALA A 127 -10.97 -17.19 -1.80
N THR A 128 -9.73 -17.68 -1.88
CA THR A 128 -8.53 -16.85 -2.01
C THR A 128 -8.56 -15.95 -3.24
N ILE A 129 -8.90 -16.51 -4.41
CA ILE A 129 -9.02 -15.72 -5.65
C ILE A 129 -10.04 -14.58 -5.48
N LEU A 130 -11.18 -14.85 -4.84
CA LEU A 130 -12.24 -13.86 -4.66
C LEU A 130 -11.80 -12.71 -3.75
N HIS A 131 -11.12 -12.98 -2.63
CA HIS A 131 -10.69 -11.91 -1.73
C HIS A 131 -9.44 -11.17 -2.22
N GLN A 132 -8.56 -11.83 -2.97
CA GLN A 132 -7.42 -11.18 -3.61
C GLN A 132 -7.88 -10.21 -4.70
N LEU A 133 -8.87 -10.57 -5.52
CA LEU A 133 -9.38 -9.65 -6.55
C LEU A 133 -9.82 -8.29 -5.98
N ALA A 134 -10.48 -8.30 -4.82
CA ALA A 134 -10.90 -7.08 -4.14
C ALA A 134 -9.71 -6.30 -3.54
N ALA A 135 -8.78 -7.00 -2.89
CA ALA A 135 -7.59 -6.41 -2.27
C ALA A 135 -6.70 -5.74 -3.33
N GLU A 136 -6.35 -6.48 -4.37
CA GLU A 136 -5.51 -6.06 -5.48
C GLU A 136 -6.09 -4.84 -6.20
N LEU A 137 -7.42 -4.80 -6.40
CA LEU A 137 -8.08 -3.64 -6.99
C LEU A 137 -7.95 -2.40 -6.09
N SER A 138 -8.11 -2.57 -4.77
CA SER A 138 -7.98 -1.46 -3.82
C SER A 138 -6.55 -0.90 -3.75
N GLU A 139 -5.55 -1.78 -3.85
CA GLU A 139 -4.14 -1.39 -3.87
C GLU A 139 -3.75 -0.69 -5.16
N PHE A 140 -4.27 -1.15 -6.30
CA PHE A 140 -4.08 -0.44 -7.57
C PHE A 140 -4.56 1.02 -7.50
N TRP A 141 -5.71 1.29 -6.86
CA TRP A 141 -6.18 2.66 -6.64
C TRP A 141 -5.26 3.46 -5.70
N LEU A 142 -4.75 2.83 -4.63
CA LEU A 142 -3.82 3.46 -3.70
C LEU A 142 -2.47 3.82 -4.37
N LEU A 143 -1.96 2.94 -5.23
CA LEU A 143 -0.70 3.11 -5.93
C LEU A 143 -0.79 4.18 -7.03
N THR A 144 -1.92 4.23 -7.74
CA THR A 144 -2.14 5.25 -8.78
C THR A 144 -2.50 6.62 -8.21
N ASP A 145 -2.95 6.69 -6.96
CA ASP A 145 -3.24 7.93 -6.26
C ASP A 145 -2.01 8.85 -6.19
N LYS A 146 -2.19 10.12 -6.58
CA LYS A 146 -1.10 11.10 -6.71
C LYS A 146 -0.48 11.52 -5.38
N ALA A 147 -1.21 11.42 -4.27
CA ALA A 147 -0.74 11.82 -2.96
C ALA A 147 0.01 10.69 -2.24
N LYS A 148 -0.28 9.43 -2.60
CA LYS A 148 0.32 8.25 -1.96
C LYS A 148 1.39 7.57 -2.80
N GLY A 149 0.99 6.98 -3.92
CA GLY A 149 1.91 6.27 -4.80
C GLY A 149 2.47 7.17 -5.90
N GLY A 150 1.58 7.78 -6.68
CA GLY A 150 1.92 8.59 -7.85
C GLY A 150 2.35 7.76 -9.06
N LEU A 151 2.03 6.47 -9.08
CA LEU A 151 2.46 5.52 -10.11
C LEU A 151 1.70 5.73 -11.43
N THR A 152 2.32 5.33 -12.54
CA THR A 152 1.55 5.08 -13.77
C THR A 152 0.74 3.79 -13.63
N TYR A 153 -0.34 3.67 -14.41
CA TYR A 153 -1.18 2.47 -14.40
C TYR A 153 -0.39 1.18 -14.61
N PHE A 154 0.55 1.18 -15.56
CA PHE A 154 1.35 -0.01 -15.84
C PHE A 154 2.24 -0.40 -14.66
N GLN A 155 2.87 0.58 -14.02
CA GLN A 155 3.75 0.30 -12.89
C GLN A 155 2.98 -0.14 -11.64
N ALA A 156 1.80 0.46 -11.39
CA ALA A 156 0.93 0.02 -10.31
C ALA A 156 0.52 -1.45 -10.51
N LEU A 157 0.05 -1.82 -11.71
CA LEU A 157 -0.29 -3.21 -12.04
C LEU A 157 0.91 -4.15 -11.90
N LEU A 158 2.11 -3.72 -12.32
CA LEU A 158 3.30 -4.54 -12.24
C LEU A 158 3.72 -4.79 -10.79
N LEU A 159 3.71 -3.77 -9.93
CA LEU A 159 4.07 -3.93 -8.52
C LEU A 159 3.05 -4.79 -7.76
N ASN A 160 1.76 -4.58 -8.01
CA ASN A 160 0.68 -5.43 -7.51
C ASN A 160 0.94 -6.88 -7.91
N PHE A 161 1.13 -7.12 -9.22
CA PHE A 161 1.36 -8.46 -9.75
C PHE A 161 2.60 -9.14 -9.14
N ILE A 162 3.71 -8.41 -8.99
CA ILE A 162 4.92 -8.92 -8.35
C ILE A 162 4.64 -9.30 -6.89
N SER A 163 3.86 -8.49 -6.18
CA SER A 163 3.42 -8.79 -4.82
C SER A 163 2.59 -10.07 -4.77
N SER A 164 1.60 -10.24 -5.67
CA SER A 164 0.75 -11.43 -5.72
C SER A 164 1.50 -12.71 -6.07
N LEU A 165 2.62 -12.66 -6.82
CA LEU A 165 3.40 -13.85 -7.16
C LEU A 165 3.89 -14.64 -5.93
N THR A 166 3.97 -14.00 -4.77
CA THR A 166 4.30 -14.64 -3.50
C THR A 166 3.32 -15.74 -3.10
N VAL A 167 2.05 -15.69 -3.54
CA VAL A 167 1.06 -16.76 -3.33
C VAL A 167 1.48 -18.07 -3.98
N VAL A 168 2.07 -17.99 -5.17
CA VAL A 168 2.57 -19.16 -5.87
C VAL A 168 3.79 -19.72 -5.12
N LEU A 169 4.66 -18.86 -4.62
CA LEU A 169 5.83 -19.28 -3.84
C LEU A 169 5.42 -20.03 -2.57
N GLY A 170 4.46 -19.52 -1.80
CA GLY A 170 3.95 -20.17 -0.60
C GLY A 170 3.35 -21.55 -0.91
N ALA A 171 2.51 -21.64 -1.95
CA ALA A 171 1.89 -22.90 -2.36
C ALA A 171 2.92 -23.94 -2.84
N LEU A 172 3.92 -23.51 -3.63
CA LEU A 172 4.97 -24.40 -4.12
C LEU A 172 5.85 -24.92 -2.99
N ILE A 173 6.27 -24.06 -2.06
CA ILE A 173 7.08 -24.49 -0.91
C ILE A 173 6.37 -25.62 -0.16
N ILE A 174 5.08 -25.44 0.16
CA ILE A 174 4.32 -26.47 0.85
C ILE A 174 4.16 -27.74 0.01
N SER A 175 3.91 -27.59 -1.29
CA SER A 175 3.75 -28.73 -2.20
C SER A 175 4.99 -29.64 -2.25
N PHE A 176 6.19 -29.09 -2.06
CA PHE A 176 7.45 -29.84 -2.05
C PHE A 176 7.99 -30.15 -0.65
N THR A 177 7.40 -29.59 0.41
CA THR A 177 7.83 -29.85 1.78
C THR A 177 7.15 -31.11 2.31
N GLU A 178 7.92 -32.00 2.93
CA GLU A 178 7.37 -33.14 3.68
C GLU A 178 6.75 -32.63 5.00
N ILE A 179 5.43 -32.63 5.04
CA ILE A 179 4.53 -32.26 6.13
C ILE A 179 3.40 -33.27 6.15
#